data_AF-A0A1L8CVC9-F1
#
_entry.id   AF-A0A1L8CVC9-F1
#
_cell.length_a   1.000
_cell.length_b   1.000
_cell.length_c   1.000
_cell.angle_alpha   90.00
_cell.angle_beta   90.00
_cell.angle_gamma   90.00
#
_symmetry.space_group_name_H-M   'P 1'
#
loop_
_entity.id
_entity.type
_entity.pdbx_description
1 polymer ?
#
loop_
_entity_poly.entity_id
_entity_poly.type
_entity_poly.pdbx_seq_one_letter_code
_entity_poly.pdbx_strand_id
1 'polypeptide(L)'
;MGLGIVFKFKGSTGGTDLAAAIFRRFTKTNVGMTLLLIDGLVVLASGIVFNPEQALYALISIVVSSWLIDVVQEGLGYARAFFIISDKTDLISDKIINELDRSGTCLKGEGIYTRQEKNVLLAVVNRSEVSRLKEIVSKIDPKAFVIVANVHEVLGEGFKPIAKEGK
;
A
#
# COMPACT_ATOMS: atom_id res chain seq x y z
N MET A 1 -17.38 -9.24 -8.78
CA MET A 1 -16.21 -10.00 -9.30
C MET A 1 -15.88 -9.66 -10.75
N GLY A 2 -16.84 -9.64 -11.69
CA GLY A 2 -16.58 -9.30 -13.10
C GLY A 2 -15.98 -7.90 -13.34
N LEU A 3 -16.51 -6.86 -12.68
CA LEU A 3 -16.02 -5.48 -12.81
C LEU A 3 -14.54 -5.31 -12.42
N GLY A 4 -14.08 -5.94 -11.34
CA GLY A 4 -12.68 -5.86 -10.90
C GLY A 4 -11.70 -6.50 -11.90
N ILE A 5 -12.12 -7.55 -12.62
CA ILE A 5 -11.33 -8.16 -13.70
C ILE A 5 -11.33 -7.24 -14.93
N VAL A 6 -12.49 -6.68 -15.29
CA VAL A 6 -12.65 -5.75 -16.42
C VAL A 6 -11.76 -4.50 -16.25
N PHE A 7 -11.71 -3.89 -15.05
CA PHE A 7 -10.82 -2.76 -14.77
C PHE A 7 -9.33 -3.14 -14.76
N LYS A 8 -8.98 -4.35 -14.27
CA LYS A 8 -7.61 -4.89 -14.36
C LYS A 8 -7.11 -5.00 -15.80
N PHE A 9 -8.02 -5.20 -16.76
CA PHE A 9 -7.72 -5.28 -18.19
C PHE A 9 -8.08 -4.01 -18.99
N LYS A 10 -8.32 -2.86 -18.34
CA LYS A 10 -8.71 -1.58 -18.97
C LYS A 10 -10.02 -1.64 -19.79
N GLY A 11 -10.89 -2.61 -19.53
CA GLY A 11 -12.23 -2.67 -20.14
C GLY A 11 -13.21 -1.72 -19.44
N SER A 12 -14.23 -1.29 -20.18
CA SER A 12 -15.36 -0.50 -19.67
C SER A 12 -16.66 -1.25 -19.94
N THR A 13 -17.58 -1.24 -18.99
CA THR A 13 -18.94 -1.78 -19.11
C THR A 13 -19.92 -0.78 -19.74
N GLY A 14 -19.44 0.42 -20.13
CA GLY A 14 -20.22 1.40 -20.93
C GLY A 14 -21.18 2.30 -20.15
N GLY A 15 -21.25 2.20 -18.82
CA GLY A 15 -22.10 3.05 -17.96
C GLY A 15 -21.37 4.27 -17.36
N THR A 16 -21.74 4.65 -16.13
CA THR A 16 -21.03 5.66 -15.29
C THR A 16 -19.54 5.35 -15.10
N ASP A 17 -19.14 4.08 -15.24
CA ASP A 17 -17.75 3.61 -15.28
C ASP A 17 -16.93 4.23 -16.42
N LEU A 18 -17.54 4.53 -17.58
CA LEU A 18 -16.86 5.23 -18.69
C LEU A 18 -16.66 6.72 -18.36
N ALA A 19 -17.65 7.35 -17.71
CA ALA A 19 -17.52 8.73 -17.25
C ALA A 19 -16.43 8.86 -16.17
N ALA A 20 -16.34 7.90 -15.24
CA ALA A 20 -15.27 7.82 -14.25
C ALA A 20 -13.90 7.56 -14.89
N ALA A 21 -13.83 6.71 -15.92
CA ALA A 21 -12.60 6.47 -16.69
C ALA A 21 -12.15 7.68 -17.52
N ILE A 22 -13.09 8.52 -17.98
CA ILE A 22 -12.78 9.79 -18.65
C ILE A 22 -12.33 10.83 -17.63
N PHE A 23 -12.98 10.89 -16.45
CA PHE A 23 -12.59 11.77 -15.34
C PHE A 23 -11.20 11.43 -14.78
N ARG A 24 -10.82 10.14 -14.80
CA ARG A 24 -9.47 9.62 -14.49
C ARG A 24 -8.36 10.27 -15.32
N ARG A 25 -8.66 10.81 -16.51
CA ARG A 25 -7.66 11.50 -17.35
C ARG A 25 -7.32 12.90 -16.82
N PHE A 26 -8.11 13.45 -15.90
CA PHE A 26 -7.94 14.79 -15.37
C PHE A 26 -7.53 14.86 -13.88
N THR A 27 -7.71 13.80 -13.08
CA THR A 27 -7.41 13.84 -11.64
C THR A 27 -6.66 12.60 -11.15
N LYS A 28 -5.45 12.80 -10.60
CA LYS A 28 -4.59 11.77 -9.95
C LYS A 28 -5.12 11.36 -8.56
N THR A 29 -6.43 11.17 -8.42
CA THR A 29 -7.07 10.84 -7.12
C THR A 29 -7.54 9.40 -7.08
N ASN A 30 -7.61 8.86 -5.86
CA ASN A 30 -8.02 7.49 -5.58
C ASN A 30 -9.43 7.20 -6.16
N VAL A 31 -9.52 6.20 -7.04
CA VAL A 31 -10.73 5.82 -7.78
C VAL A 31 -11.88 5.48 -6.83
N GLY A 32 -11.57 4.87 -5.67
CA GLY A 32 -12.56 4.56 -4.64
C GLY A 32 -13.23 5.81 -4.05
N MET A 33 -12.50 6.91 -3.87
CA MET A 33 -13.04 8.17 -3.34
C MET A 33 -13.97 8.86 -4.34
N THR A 34 -13.63 8.80 -5.63
CA THR A 34 -14.46 9.38 -6.70
C THR A 34 -15.75 8.59 -6.90
N LEU A 35 -15.68 7.25 -6.86
CA LEU A 35 -16.87 6.39 -6.88
C LEU A 35 -17.75 6.63 -5.65
N LEU A 36 -17.16 6.75 -4.46
CA LEU A 36 -17.90 7.03 -3.22
C LEU A 36 -18.61 8.39 -3.23
N LEU A 37 -18.01 9.41 -3.86
CA LEU A 37 -18.66 10.72 -4.02
C LEU A 37 -19.82 10.68 -5.03
N ILE A 38 -19.63 10.03 -6.18
CA ILE A 38 -20.66 9.92 -7.22
C ILE A 38 -21.83 9.08 -6.70
N ASP A 39 -21.54 7.92 -6.13
CA ASP A 39 -22.55 7.02 -5.59
C ASP A 39 -23.21 7.61 -4.34
N GLY A 40 -22.48 8.35 -3.50
CA GLY A 40 -23.04 9.10 -2.38
C GLY A 40 -24.06 10.15 -2.80
N LEU A 41 -23.80 10.87 -3.91
CA LEU A 41 -24.74 11.82 -4.49
C LEU A 41 -26.00 11.14 -5.05
N VAL A 42 -25.85 9.97 -5.68
CA VAL A 42 -26.97 9.16 -6.18
C VAL A 42 -27.80 8.61 -5.02
N VAL A 43 -27.17 8.15 -3.95
CA VAL A 43 -27.85 7.67 -2.73
C VAL A 43 -28.61 8.80 -2.04
N LEU A 44 -27.99 9.98 -1.89
CA LEU A 44 -28.67 11.17 -1.34
C LEU A 44 -29.88 11.60 -2.18
N ALA A 45 -29.76 11.58 -3.51
CA ALA A 45 -30.87 11.87 -4.40
C ALA A 45 -31.97 10.79 -4.33
N SER A 46 -31.58 9.51 -4.16
CA SER A 46 -32.52 8.39 -4.03
C SER A 46 -33.22 8.33 -2.67
N GLY A 47 -32.61 8.84 -1.60
CA GLY A 47 -33.20 8.93 -0.26
C GLY A 47 -34.40 9.88 -0.17
N ILE A 48 -34.56 10.77 -1.16
CA ILE A 48 -35.76 11.61 -1.32
C ILE A 48 -36.91 10.82 -1.98
N VAL A 49 -36.62 9.68 -2.63
CA VAL A 49 -37.56 8.93 -3.50
C VAL A 49 -37.85 7.50 -3.01
N PHE A 50 -36.98 6.88 -2.21
CA PHE A 50 -37.09 5.47 -1.81
C PHE A 50 -37.04 5.24 -0.28
N ASN A 51 -37.66 4.12 0.15
CA ASN A 51 -37.70 3.68 1.56
C ASN A 51 -36.29 3.63 2.19
N PRO A 52 -36.12 4.11 3.43
CA PRO A 52 -34.81 4.24 4.09
C PRO A 52 -34.05 2.92 4.22
N GLU A 53 -34.74 1.78 4.30
CA GLU A 53 -34.11 0.45 4.30
C GLU A 53 -33.38 0.14 2.98
N GLN A 54 -33.98 0.48 1.82
CA GLN A 54 -33.36 0.22 0.51
C GLN A 54 -32.14 1.10 0.27
N ALA A 55 -32.19 2.35 0.74
CA ALA A 55 -31.06 3.26 0.70
C ALA A 55 -29.87 2.75 1.53
N LEU A 56 -30.14 2.16 2.70
CA LEU A 56 -29.11 1.56 3.55
C LEU A 56 -28.42 0.36 2.87
N TYR A 57 -29.20 -0.52 2.23
CA TYR A 57 -28.63 -1.65 1.48
C TYR A 57 -27.76 -1.19 0.30
N ALA A 58 -28.19 -0.14 -0.42
CA ALA A 58 -27.40 0.45 -1.50
C ALA A 58 -26.07 1.02 -0.97
N LEU A 59 -26.11 1.76 0.14
CA LEU A 59 -24.93 2.37 0.76
C LEU A 59 -23.92 1.31 1.23
N ILE A 60 -24.39 0.24 1.87
CA ILE A 60 -23.54 -0.89 2.28
C ILE A 60 -22.89 -1.54 1.04
N SER A 61 -23.67 -1.77 -0.02
CA SER A 61 -23.17 -2.37 -1.26
C SER A 61 -22.07 -1.54 -1.91
N ILE A 62 -22.21 -0.21 -1.91
CA ILE A 62 -21.22 0.73 -2.46
C ILE A 62 -19.92 0.68 -1.65
N VAL A 63 -20.01 0.76 -0.31
CA VAL A 63 -18.82 0.71 0.56
C VAL A 63 -18.05 -0.60 0.39
N VAL A 64 -18.76 -1.73 0.37
CA VAL A 64 -18.15 -3.06 0.18
C VAL A 64 -17.54 -3.19 -1.21
N SER A 65 -18.20 -2.66 -2.25
CA SER A 65 -17.70 -2.70 -3.62
C SER A 65 -16.44 -1.86 -3.81
N SER A 66 -16.41 -0.63 -3.28
CA SER A 66 -15.22 0.22 -3.30
C SER A 66 -14.04 -0.45 -2.59
N TRP A 67 -14.26 -1.01 -1.40
CA TRP A 67 -13.21 -1.73 -0.68
C TRP A 67 -12.67 -2.93 -1.47
N LEU A 68 -13.56 -3.71 -2.12
CA LEU A 68 -13.15 -4.82 -2.96
C LEU A 68 -12.35 -4.37 -4.20
N ILE A 69 -12.75 -3.26 -4.81
CA ILE A 69 -12.05 -2.69 -5.96
C ILE A 69 -10.64 -2.27 -5.55
N ASP A 70 -10.48 -1.60 -4.41
CA ASP A 70 -9.18 -1.18 -3.88
C ASP A 70 -8.29 -2.41 -3.59
N VAL A 71 -8.83 -3.44 -2.95
CA VAL A 71 -8.12 -4.70 -2.68
C VAL A 71 -7.67 -5.38 -3.99
N VAL A 72 -8.49 -5.38 -5.03
CA VAL A 72 -8.17 -6.02 -6.32
C VAL A 72 -7.17 -5.20 -7.14
N GLN A 73 -7.28 -3.87 -7.13
CA GLN A 73 -6.40 -2.97 -7.88
C GLN A 73 -5.04 -2.77 -7.22
N GLU A 74 -5.02 -2.47 -5.92
CA GLU A 74 -3.78 -2.18 -5.20
C GLU A 74 -3.08 -3.46 -4.74
N GLY A 75 -3.85 -4.54 -4.53
CA GLY A 75 -3.39 -5.79 -3.92
C GLY A 75 -3.35 -5.68 -2.39
N LEU A 76 -3.35 -6.82 -1.69
CA LEU A 76 -3.24 -6.87 -0.21
C LEU A 76 -1.84 -6.48 0.34
N GLY A 77 -0.90 -6.18 -0.57
CA GLY A 77 0.52 -6.04 -0.26
C GLY A 77 0.91 -4.62 0.14
N TYR A 78 0.55 -4.21 1.36
CA TYR A 78 1.18 -3.03 1.97
C TYR A 78 2.62 -3.36 2.33
N ALA A 79 3.59 -2.73 1.66
CA ALA A 79 4.99 -2.83 2.04
C ALA A 79 5.25 -2.09 3.37
N ARG A 80 6.28 -2.53 4.09
CA ARG A 80 6.74 -1.90 5.33
C ARG A 80 8.20 -1.54 5.19
N ALA A 81 8.52 -0.30 5.52
CA ALA A 81 9.90 0.15 5.64
C ALA A 81 10.37 -0.06 7.09
N PHE A 82 11.52 -0.68 7.24
CA PHE A 82 12.21 -0.88 8.50
C PHE A 82 13.45 0.00 8.50
N PHE A 83 13.58 0.83 9.52
CA PHE A 83 14.84 1.50 9.86
C PHE A 83 15.39 0.82 11.10
N ILE A 84 16.47 0.07 10.93
CA ILE A 84 17.09 -0.73 11.99
C ILE A 84 18.40 -0.05 12.37
N ILE A 85 18.42 0.52 13.58
CA ILE A 85 19.60 1.16 14.17
C ILE A 85 20.24 0.12 15.09
N SER A 86 21.43 -0.35 14.72
CA SER A 86 22.16 -1.39 15.46
C SER A 86 23.65 -1.34 15.16
N ASP A 87 24.48 -1.75 16.13
CA ASP A 87 25.91 -1.94 15.95
C ASP A 87 26.25 -3.24 15.19
N LYS A 88 25.24 -4.10 14.94
CA LYS A 88 25.36 -5.37 14.19
C LYS A 88 24.61 -5.33 12.86
N THR A 89 24.57 -4.17 12.22
CA THR A 89 23.85 -3.94 10.97
C THR A 89 24.28 -4.89 9.85
N ASP A 90 25.57 -5.23 9.75
CA ASP A 90 26.10 -6.15 8.74
C ASP A 90 25.55 -7.58 8.87
N LEU A 91 25.52 -8.10 10.11
CA LEU A 91 24.97 -9.44 10.39
C LEU A 91 23.46 -9.50 10.11
N ILE A 92 22.76 -8.40 10.41
CA ILE A 92 21.33 -8.27 10.14
C ILE A 92 21.09 -8.22 8.63
N SER A 93 21.86 -7.42 7.87
CA SER A 93 21.70 -7.34 6.41
C SER A 93 21.97 -8.68 5.74
N ASP A 94 23.01 -9.41 6.15
CA ASP A 94 23.32 -10.73 5.59
C ASP A 94 22.16 -11.71 5.80
N LYS A 95 21.54 -11.68 6.99
CA LYS A 95 20.38 -12.52 7.28
C LYS A 95 19.14 -12.13 6.50
N ILE A 96 18.92 -10.84 6.26
CA ILE A 96 17.81 -10.35 5.44
C ILE A 96 17.98 -10.82 4.00
N ILE A 97 19.18 -10.68 3.43
CA ILE A 97 19.47 -11.09 2.05
C ILE A 97 19.27 -12.61 1.91
N ASN A 98 19.84 -13.40 2.81
CA ASN A 98 19.82 -14.86 2.68
C ASN A 98 18.48 -15.51 3.05
N GLU A 99 17.70 -14.95 3.99
CA GLU A 99 16.45 -15.57 4.43
C GLU A 99 15.19 -14.96 3.82
N LEU A 100 15.23 -13.68 3.43
CA LEU A 100 14.06 -12.96 2.92
C LEU A 100 14.17 -12.64 1.43
N ASP A 101 15.35 -12.83 0.82
CA ASP A 101 15.62 -12.41 -0.58
C ASP A 101 15.27 -10.93 -0.81
N ARG A 102 15.58 -10.11 0.21
CA ARG A 102 15.37 -8.66 0.21
C ARG A 102 16.69 -7.95 0.33
N SER A 103 16.81 -6.84 -0.40
CA SER A 103 17.93 -5.92 -0.25
C SER A 103 17.55 -4.73 0.63
N GLY A 104 18.56 -4.00 1.06
CA GLY A 104 18.42 -2.79 1.86
C GLY A 104 19.59 -1.85 1.65
N THR A 105 19.44 -0.64 2.14
CA THR A 105 20.47 0.41 2.04
C THR A 105 20.98 0.73 3.43
N CYS A 106 22.30 0.76 3.62
CA CYS A 106 22.90 1.27 4.84
C CYS A 106 23.01 2.80 4.77
N LEU A 107 22.37 3.48 5.72
CA LEU A 107 22.43 4.92 5.90
C LEU A 107 23.37 5.23 7.06
N LYS A 108 24.26 6.19 6.88
CA LYS A 108 25.09 6.72 7.97
C LYS A 108 24.33 7.82 8.71
N GLY A 109 24.21 7.67 10.02
CA GLY A 109 23.63 8.67 10.91
C GLY A 109 24.58 9.01 12.06
N GLU A 110 24.20 10.01 12.85
CA GLU A 110 24.93 10.42 14.06
C GLU A 110 23.95 10.41 15.24
N GLY A 111 24.36 9.81 16.36
CA GLY A 111 23.57 9.82 17.58
C GLY A 111 23.48 11.24 18.16
N ILE A 112 22.27 11.74 18.39
CA ILE A 112 22.07 13.14 18.86
C ILE A 112 22.72 13.42 20.23
N TYR A 113 22.76 12.41 21.10
CA TYR A 113 23.35 12.52 22.43
C TYR A 113 24.81 12.09 22.46
N THR A 114 25.14 10.95 21.83
CA THR A 114 26.48 10.36 21.88
C THR A 114 27.45 10.98 20.88
N ARG A 115 26.96 11.66 19.84
CA ARG A 115 27.75 12.21 18.73
C ARG A 115 28.58 11.16 17.98
N GLN A 116 28.23 9.89 18.14
CA GLN A 116 28.90 8.78 17.47
C GLN A 116 28.20 8.47 16.14
N GLU A 117 28.99 8.11 15.14
CA GLU A 117 28.46 7.52 13.91
C GLU A 117 27.68 6.25 14.24
N LYS A 118 26.50 6.12 13.63
CA LYS A 118 25.62 4.96 13.72
C LYS A 118 25.20 4.55 12.33
N ASN A 119 25.21 3.24 12.09
CA ASN A 119 24.66 2.67 10.87
C ASN A 119 23.15 2.43 11.08
N VAL A 120 22.37 2.81 10.07
CA VAL A 120 20.92 2.63 10.01
C VAL A 120 20.60 1.82 8.77
N LEU A 121 20.14 0.59 8.95
CA LEU A 121 19.74 -0.26 7.85
C LEU A 121 18.29 0.04 7.46
N LEU A 122 18.12 0.55 6.23
CA LEU A 122 16.82 0.71 5.58
C LEU A 122 16.51 -0.56 4.79
N ALA A 123 15.48 -1.29 5.19
CA ALA A 123 14.98 -2.45 4.46
C ALA A 123 13.49 -2.29 4.18
N VAL A 124 13.03 -2.68 2.99
CA VAL A 124 11.61 -2.71 2.66
C VAL A 124 11.19 -4.17 2.49
N VAL A 125 10.13 -4.55 3.18
CA VAL A 125 9.60 -5.93 3.15
C VAL A 125 8.10 -5.93 2.94
N ASN A 126 7.57 -7.05 2.45
CA ASN A 126 6.13 -7.25 2.37
C ASN A 126 5.52 -7.43 3.77
N ARG A 127 4.23 -7.16 3.90
CA ARG A 127 3.48 -7.35 5.16
C ARG A 127 3.65 -8.76 5.76
N SER A 128 3.74 -9.79 4.92
CA SER A 128 3.95 -11.19 5.33
C SER A 128 5.32 -11.43 5.95
N GLU A 129 6.34 -10.66 5.57
CA GLU A 129 7.74 -10.82 5.98
C GLU A 129 8.05 -10.05 7.28
N VAL A 130 7.16 -9.14 7.71
CA VAL A 130 7.32 -8.27 8.89
C VAL A 130 7.67 -9.05 10.16
N SER A 131 6.93 -10.12 10.46
CA SER A 131 7.14 -10.89 11.68
C SER A 131 8.51 -11.58 11.68
N ARG A 132 8.92 -12.09 10.52
CA ARG A 132 10.21 -12.77 10.37
C ARG A 132 11.38 -11.80 10.46
N LEU A 133 11.26 -10.62 9.87
CA LEU A 133 12.28 -9.58 10.00
C LEU A 133 12.45 -9.14 11.47
N LYS A 134 11.36 -8.95 12.21
CA LYS A 134 11.43 -8.64 13.65
C LYS A 134 12.16 -9.73 14.45
N GLU A 135 11.91 -10.99 14.12
CA GLU A 135 12.57 -12.13 14.76
C GLU A 135 14.07 -12.20 14.44
N ILE A 136 14.47 -11.94 13.19
CA ILE A 136 15.87 -11.87 12.79
C ILE A 136 16.59 -10.78 13.60
N VAL A 137 16.04 -9.56 13.64
CA VAL A 137 16.65 -8.45 14.36
C VAL A 137 16.75 -8.74 15.85
N SER A 138 15.68 -9.23 16.49
CA SER A 138 15.68 -9.49 17.93
C SER A 138 16.63 -10.62 18.34
N LYS A 139 16.84 -11.64 17.49
CA LYS A 139 17.81 -12.71 17.74
C LYS A 139 19.26 -12.23 17.63
N ILE A 140 19.56 -11.36 16.67
CA ILE A 140 20.93 -10.89 16.41
C ILE A 140 21.32 -9.79 17.41
N ASP A 141 20.43 -8.82 17.60
CA ASP A 141 20.62 -7.70 18.49
C ASP A 141 19.34 -7.33 19.26
N PRO A 142 19.19 -7.86 20.50
CA PRO A 142 18.07 -7.50 21.38
C PRO A 142 18.03 -6.02 21.78
N LYS A 143 19.13 -5.27 21.58
CA LYS A 143 19.21 -3.84 21.89
C LYS A 143 18.99 -2.94 20.67
N ALA A 144 18.72 -3.53 19.50
CA ALA A 144 18.48 -2.77 18.28
C ALA A 144 17.24 -1.87 18.43
N PHE A 145 17.33 -0.66 17.92
CA PHE A 145 16.20 0.26 17.82
C PHE A 145 15.60 0.16 16.42
N VAL A 146 14.32 -0.19 16.32
CA VAL A 146 13.66 -0.48 15.04
C VAL A 146 12.44 0.40 14.84
N ILE A 147 12.41 1.15 13.75
CA ILE A 147 11.25 1.93 13.32
C ILE A 147 10.57 1.19 12.17
N VAL A 148 9.26 0.96 12.28
CA VAL A 148 8.46 0.33 11.23
C VAL A 148 7.47 1.35 10.68
N ALA A 149 7.65 1.73 9.41
CA ALA A 149 6.79 2.67 8.71
C ALA A 149 5.86 1.97 7.71
N ASN A 150 4.64 2.49 7.57
CA ASN A 150 3.74 2.13 6.48
C ASN A 150 4.28 2.71 5.17
N VAL A 151 4.41 1.89 4.14
CA VAL A 151 4.78 2.36 2.81
C VAL A 151 3.57 2.20 1.90
N HIS A 152 3.14 3.32 1.31
CA HIS A 152 2.00 3.33 0.40
C HIS A 152 2.35 2.69 -0.94
N GLU A 153 3.55 2.97 -1.47
CA GLU A 153 4.02 2.43 -2.72
C GLU A 153 5.55 2.25 -2.72
N VAL A 154 6.02 1.13 -3.26
CA VAL A 154 7.43 0.87 -3.59
C VAL A 154 7.49 0.34 -5.01
N LEU A 155 8.46 0.86 -5.77
CA LEU A 155 8.68 0.52 -7.17
C LEU A 155 10.09 -0.02 -7.38
N GLY A 156 10.24 -1.05 -8.22
CA GLY A 156 11.53 -1.71 -8.52
C GLY A 156 11.93 -2.81 -7.52
N GLU A 157 13.13 -3.37 -7.68
CA GLU A 157 13.80 -4.28 -6.73
C GLU A 157 12.90 -5.37 -6.09
N GLY A 158 12.17 -6.13 -6.92
CA GLY A 158 11.28 -7.21 -6.46
C GLY A 158 9.89 -6.75 -5.98
N PHE A 159 9.53 -5.48 -6.20
CA PHE A 159 8.20 -4.91 -6.03
C PHE A 159 7.57 -4.54 -7.39
N LYS A 160 6.54 -3.68 -7.40
CA LYS A 160 5.87 -3.25 -8.63
C LYS A 160 6.90 -2.58 -9.58
N PRO A 161 6.92 -2.89 -10.88
CA PRO A 161 7.86 -2.28 -11.80
C PRO A 161 7.63 -0.77 -11.90
N ILE A 162 8.71 0.00 -12.05
CA ILE A 162 8.62 1.42 -12.39
C ILE A 162 8.02 1.51 -13.80
N ALA A 163 6.76 1.91 -13.90
CA ALA A 163 6.14 2.15 -15.20
C ALA A 163 6.88 3.32 -15.87
N LYS A 164 7.50 3.07 -17.02
CA LYS A 164 7.93 4.16 -17.90
C LYS A 164 6.67 4.75 -18.52
N GLU A 165 6.27 5.95 -18.11
CA GLU A 165 5.33 6.73 -18.92
C GLU A 165 5.93 6.90 -20.32
N GLY A 166 5.11 6.60 -21.33
CA GLY A 166 5.54 6.34 -22.69
C GLY A 166 6.31 7.49 -23.36
N LYS A 167 7.21 7.09 -24.26
CA LYS A 167 7.34 7.76 -25.56
C LYS A 167 6.12 7.42 -26.41
#